data_AF-A0A497R3U9-F1
#
_entry.id   AF-A0A497R3U9-F1
#
_cell.length_a   1.000
_cell.length_b   1.000
_cell.length_c   1.000
_cell.angle_alpha   90.00
_cell.angle_beta   90.00
_cell.angle_gamma   90.00
#
_symmetry.space_group_name_H-M   'P 1'
#
loop_
_entity.id
_entity.type
_entity.pdbx_description
1 polymer ?
#
loop_
_entity_poly.entity_id
_entity_poly.type
_entity_poly.pdbx_seq_one_letter_code
_entity_poly.pdbx_strand_id
1 'polypeptide(L)'
;MLEELTIKFEDVKAIILAYIHEETGWGQPLHPHYEIEELTILQLNEERDGTCTVSFEYMFNEDGFAKNDRTHILVGNVVISPTGKLLQKQLKETHRGVAAERTFEQNDYD
;
A
#
# COMPACT_ATOMS: atom_id res chain seq x y z
N MET A 1 2.97 -30.96 12.88
CA MET A 1 2.37 -30.64 11.58
C MET A 1 2.39 -29.13 11.50
N LEU A 2 3.30 -28.56 10.72
CA LEU A 2 3.29 -27.12 10.45
C LEU A 2 2.33 -26.95 9.28
N GLU A 3 1.18 -26.34 9.54
CA GLU A 3 0.26 -25.92 8.48
C GLU A 3 1.03 -24.98 7.55
N GLU A 4 1.09 -25.33 6.26
CA GLU A 4 1.60 -24.46 5.21
C GLU A 4 0.69 -23.23 5.16
N LEU A 5 1.08 -22.18 5.88
CA LEU A 5 0.40 -20.90 5.85
C LEU A 5 0.84 -20.16 4.59
N THR A 6 0.29 -20.58 3.45
CA THR A 6 0.29 -19.76 2.23
C THR A 6 -0.68 -18.60 2.47
N ILE A 7 -0.15 -17.39 2.53
CA ILE A 7 -0.98 -16.17 2.64
C ILE A 7 -1.87 -16.07 1.41
N LYS A 8 -3.17 -15.84 1.61
CA LYS A 8 -4.09 -15.64 0.49
C LYS A 8 -3.91 -14.23 -0.07
N PHE A 9 -4.14 -14.09 -1.37
CA PHE A 9 -4.07 -12.81 -2.06
C PHE A 9 -4.97 -11.71 -1.44
N GLU A 10 -6.14 -12.09 -0.93
CA GLU A 10 -7.04 -11.17 -0.22
C GLU A 10 -6.43 -10.66 1.08
N ASP A 11 -5.71 -11.53 1.81
CA ASP A 11 -4.99 -11.16 3.03
C ASP A 11 -3.83 -10.20 2.71
N VAL A 12 -3.11 -10.39 1.60
CA VAL A 12 -2.08 -9.46 1.11
C VAL A 12 -2.65 -8.06 0.91
N LYS A 13 -3.79 -7.96 0.21
CA LYS A 13 -4.44 -6.66 -0.03
C LYS A 13 -4.86 -5.99 1.27
N ALA A 14 -5.44 -6.73 2.20
CA ALA A 14 -5.85 -6.20 3.50
C ALA A 14 -4.65 -5.68 4.32
N ILE A 15 -3.53 -6.42 4.31
CA ILE A 15 -2.28 -6.00 4.97
C ILE A 15 -1.73 -4.71 4.36
N ILE A 16 -1.72 -4.61 3.03
CA ILE A 16 -1.21 -3.42 2.32
C ILE A 16 -2.11 -2.20 2.58
N LEU A 17 -3.44 -2.36 2.52
CA LEU A 17 -4.36 -1.26 2.85
C LEU A 17 -4.18 -0.79 4.29
N ALA A 18 -4.11 -1.72 5.25
CA ALA A 18 -3.86 -1.38 6.64
C ALA A 18 -2.56 -0.60 6.82
N TYR A 19 -1.48 -1.03 6.14
CA TYR A 19 -0.20 -0.31 6.11
C TYR A 19 -0.33 1.11 5.55
N ILE A 20 -0.96 1.27 4.39
CA ILE A 20 -1.15 2.59 3.77
C ILE A 20 -1.92 3.52 4.72
N HIS A 21 -2.99 3.02 5.33
CA HIS A 21 -3.84 3.79 6.25
C HIS A 21 -3.10 4.18 7.52
N GLU A 22 -2.24 3.30 8.05
CA GLU A 22 -1.43 3.57 9.23
C GLU A 22 -0.35 4.63 8.94
N GLU A 23 0.35 4.53 7.81
CA GLU A 23 1.44 5.46 7.46
C GLU A 23 0.94 6.84 7.02
N THR A 24 -0.15 6.89 6.24
CA THR A 24 -0.59 8.12 5.57
C THR A 24 -1.83 8.75 6.20
N GLY A 25 -2.63 7.97 6.94
CA GLY A 25 -3.95 8.38 7.42
C GLY A 25 -5.02 8.44 6.33
N TRP A 26 -4.71 8.09 5.08
CA TRP A 26 -5.64 8.11 3.94
C TRP A 26 -6.45 6.81 3.82
N GLY A 27 -7.56 6.83 3.06
CA GLY A 27 -8.38 5.63 2.84
C GLY A 27 -9.16 5.16 4.07
N GLN A 28 -9.18 5.95 5.15
CA GLN A 28 -9.95 5.57 6.33
C GLN A 28 -11.46 5.60 6.00
N PRO A 29 -12.20 4.49 6.24
CA PRO A 29 -13.62 4.36 5.88
C PRO A 29 -14.55 5.34 6.61
N LEU A 30 -14.02 6.10 7.58
CA LEU A 30 -14.75 7.13 8.31
C LEU A 30 -14.77 8.49 7.59
N HIS A 31 -14.00 8.67 6.51
CA HIS A 31 -14.09 9.85 5.65
C HIS A 31 -15.15 9.63 4.55
N PRO A 32 -16.24 10.42 4.54
CA PRO A 32 -17.31 10.22 3.57
C PRO A 32 -16.84 10.70 2.18
N HIS A 33 -16.86 9.77 1.22
CA HIS A 33 -16.76 9.99 -0.24
C HIS A 33 -15.35 10.15 -0.84
N TYR A 34 -14.63 9.04 -0.96
CA TYR A 34 -13.64 8.88 -2.04
C TYR A 34 -14.37 8.40 -3.31
N GLU A 35 -14.25 9.11 -4.43
CA GLU A 35 -14.79 8.65 -5.73
C GLU A 35 -13.98 7.48 -6.31
N ILE A 36 -12.70 7.40 -5.95
CA ILE A 36 -11.76 6.36 -6.39
C ILE A 36 -10.89 5.97 -5.20
N GLU A 37 -10.89 4.67 -4.91
CA GLU A 37 -9.99 3.99 -3.99
C GLU A 37 -9.64 2.63 -4.61
N GLU A 38 -8.44 2.51 -5.17
CA GLU A 38 -8.03 1.31 -5.90
C GLU A 38 -6.62 0.87 -5.50
N LEU A 39 -6.50 -0.37 -5.03
CA LEU A 39 -5.23 -1.05 -4.80
C LEU A 39 -4.96 -2.07 -5.92
N THR A 40 -3.90 -1.80 -6.67
CA THR A 40 -3.38 -2.67 -7.73
C THR A 40 -2.09 -3.34 -7.28
N ILE A 41 -2.05 -4.67 -7.33
CA ILE A 41 -0.81 -5.43 -7.12
C ILE A 41 -0.10 -5.52 -8.46
N LEU A 42 1.09 -4.93 -8.56
CA LEU A 42 1.91 -4.91 -9.77
C LEU A 42 2.73 -6.19 -9.89
N GLN A 43 3.28 -6.65 -8.76
CA GLN A 43 4.08 -7.86 -8.68
C GLN A 43 3.87 -8.54 -7.33
N LEU A 44 3.79 -9.87 -7.35
CA LEU A 44 3.76 -10.71 -6.16
C LEU A 44 4.68 -11.89 -6.43
N ASN A 45 5.76 -12.00 -5.64
CA ASN A 45 6.67 -13.14 -5.68
C ASN A 45 6.63 -13.82 -4.31
N GLU A 46 6.40 -15.13 -4.32
CA GLU A 46 6.50 -15.97 -3.13
C GLU A 46 7.88 -16.65 -3.10
N GLU A 47 8.56 -16.52 -1.97
CA GLU A 47 9.87 -17.12 -1.72
C GLU A 47 9.73 -18.48 -1.05
N ARG A 48 10.80 -19.28 -1.07
CA ARG A 48 10.80 -20.66 -0.53
C ARG A 48 10.55 -20.76 0.97
N ASP A 49 10.76 -19.68 1.70
CA ASP A 49 10.48 -19.59 3.14
C ASP A 49 9.05 -19.13 3.44
N GLY A 50 8.22 -18.97 2.40
CA GLY A 50 6.83 -18.50 2.48
C GLY A 50 6.71 -16.99 2.67
N THR A 51 7.81 -16.24 2.56
CA THR A 51 7.73 -14.77 2.50
C THR A 51 7.22 -14.33 1.13
N CYS A 52 6.48 -13.23 1.10
CA CYS A 52 5.95 -12.64 -0.11
C CYS A 52 6.53 -11.25 -0.31
N THR A 53 7.20 -11.02 -1.44
CA THR A 53 7.58 -9.68 -1.88
C THR A 53 6.49 -9.14 -2.79
N VAL A 54 5.96 -7.97 -2.44
CA VAL A 54 4.81 -7.38 -3.13
C VAL A 54 5.12 -5.94 -3.52
N SER A 55 4.98 -5.64 -4.81
CA SER A 55 4.98 -4.29 -5.35
C SER A 55 3.56 -3.89 -5.71
N PHE A 56 3.14 -2.69 -5.31
CA PHE A 56 1.77 -2.24 -5.49
C PHE A 56 1.69 -0.75 -5.85
N GLU A 57 0.55 -0.40 -6.44
CA GLU A 57 0.11 0.97 -6.66
C GLU A 57 -1.24 1.15 -5.96
N TYR A 58 -1.37 2.20 -5.16
CA TYR A 58 -2.62 2.59 -4.53
C TYR A 58 -3.01 3.99 -4.99
N MET A 59 -4.17 4.08 -5.61
CA MET A 59 -4.72 5.31 -6.15
C MET A 59 -5.89 5.76 -5.30
N PHE A 60 -5.87 7.03 -4.90
CA PHE A 60 -7.01 7.66 -4.24
C PHE A 60 -7.19 9.10 -4.71
N ASN A 61 -8.43 9.58 -4.69
CA ASN A 61 -8.76 10.98 -4.97
C ASN A 61 -9.27 11.64 -3.69
N GLU A 62 -8.60 12.71 -3.24
CA GLU A 62 -8.87 13.36 -1.94
C GLU A 62 -10.25 14.05 -1.89
N ASP A 63 -10.93 14.26 -3.01
CA ASP A 63 -12.18 15.02 -3.03
C ASP A 63 -13.15 14.50 -4.09
N GLY A 64 -14.32 13.99 -3.68
CA GLY A 64 -15.46 13.75 -4.57
C GLY A 64 -16.18 15.02 -5.07
N PHE A 65 -15.60 16.21 -4.84
CA PHE A 65 -16.21 17.51 -5.16
C PHE A 65 -15.25 18.58 -5.73
N ALA A 66 -13.94 18.37 -5.71
CA ALA A 66 -12.98 19.38 -6.17
C ALA A 66 -12.75 19.26 -7.67
N LYS A 67 -13.03 20.35 -8.39
CA LYS A 67 -12.85 20.52 -9.85
C LYS A 67 -11.40 20.40 -10.35
N ASN A 68 -10.45 20.03 -9.49
CA ASN A 68 -9.03 19.94 -9.78
C ASN A 68 -8.57 18.51 -9.47
N ASP A 69 -8.15 17.84 -10.53
CA ASP A 69 -7.56 16.51 -10.64
C ASP A 69 -6.42 16.29 -9.61
N ARG A 70 -6.77 15.88 -8.38
CA ARG A 70 -5.83 15.54 -7.30
C ARG A 70 -5.84 14.04 -7.05
N THR A 71 -5.56 13.30 -8.12
CA THR A 71 -5.33 11.87 -8.01
C THR A 71 -3.95 11.65 -7.40
N HIS A 72 -3.92 11.10 -6.19
CA HIS A 72 -2.70 10.69 -5.51
C HIS A 72 -2.41 9.23 -5.85
N ILE A 73 -1.15 8.94 -6.15
CA ILE A 73 -0.68 7.60 -6.47
C ILE A 73 0.44 7.24 -5.53
N LEU A 74 0.17 6.30 -4.63
CA LEU A 74 1.17 5.71 -3.78
C LEU A 74 1.76 4.48 -4.47
N VAL A 75 3.07 4.46 -4.64
CA VAL A 75 3.80 3.27 -5.10
C VAL A 75 4.56 2.70 -3.92
N GLY A 76 4.37 1.41 -3.65
CA GLY A 76 4.98 0.77 -2.50
C GLY A 76 5.58 -0.59 -2.82
N ASN A 77 6.54 -0.97 -1.98
CA ASN A 77 7.13 -2.30 -1.95
C ASN A 77 7.10 -2.79 -0.50
N VAL A 78 6.61 -4.01 -0.29
CA VAL A 78 6.58 -4.63 1.03
C VAL A 78 7.07 -6.06 0.96
N VAL A 79 7.65 -6.53 2.06
CA VAL A 79 7.93 -7.94 2.28
C VAL A 79 7.04 -8.42 3.43
N ILE A 80 6.24 -9.45 3.18
CA ILE A 80 5.27 -10.00 4.12
C ILE A 80 5.73 -11.39 4.54
N SER A 81 5.88 -11.63 5.84
CA SER A 81 6.17 -12.96 6.41
C SER A 81 4.99 -13.92 6.18
N PRO A 82 5.16 -15.25 6.25
CA PRO A 82 4.06 -16.23 6.17
C PRO A 82 2.92 -15.99 7.19
N THR A 83 3.21 -15.26 8.27
CA THR A 83 2.23 -14.95 9.34
C THR A 83 1.47 -13.64 9.11
N GLY A 84 1.69 -12.97 7.99
CA GLY A 84 1.03 -11.70 7.63
C GLY A 84 1.72 -10.45 8.18
N LYS A 85 2.85 -10.60 8.88
CA LYS A 85 3.64 -9.45 9.36
C LYS A 85 4.47 -8.81 8.25
N LEU A 86 4.51 -7.48 8.21
CA LEU A 86 5.41 -6.72 7.36
C LEU A 86 6.83 -6.76 7.92
N LEU A 87 7.75 -7.33 7.15
CA LEU A 87 9.18 -7.41 7.46
C LEU A 87 9.96 -6.22 6.90
N GLN A 88 9.53 -5.72 5.74
CA GLN A 88 10.08 -4.52 5.11
C GLN A 88 8.95 -3.73 4.48
N LYS A 89 9.09 -2.40 4.49
CA LYS A 89 8.08 -1.47 4.01
C LYS A 89 8.76 -0.31 3.29
N GLN A 90 8.27 0.03 2.12
CA GLN A 90 8.64 1.23 1.38
C GLN A 90 7.37 1.79 0.76
N LEU A 91 7.18 3.10 0.90
CA LEU A 91 6.05 3.81 0.31
C LEU A 91 6.55 5.14 -0.22
N LYS A 92 6.28 5.41 -1.50
CA LYS A 92 6.57 6.68 -2.13
C LYS A 92 5.28 7.27 -2.68
N GLU A 93 5.04 8.54 -2.36
CA GLU A 93 3.95 9.28 -2.96
C GLU A 93 4.39 9.89 -4.29
N THR A 94 3.58 9.64 -5.30
CA THR A 94 3.69 10.27 -6.61
C THR A 94 2.36 10.96 -6.92
N HIS A 95 2.44 12.19 -7.45
CA HIS A 95 1.25 12.92 -7.88
C HIS A 95 1.13 12.81 -9.40
N ARG A 96 -0.04 12.40 -9.91
CA ARG A 96 -0.39 12.70 -11.31
C ARG A 96 -1.08 14.06 -11.35
N GLY A 97 -0.26 15.10 -11.37
CA GLY A 97 -0.62 16.51 -11.47
C GLY A 97 0.66 17.33 -11.67
N VAL A 98 0.54 18.53 -12.23
CA VAL A 98 1.71 19.36 -12.58
C VAL A 98 2.49 19.73 -11.30
N ALA A 99 3.55 18.99 -11.02
CA ALA A 99 4.55 19.19 -9.94
C ALA A 99 4.13 18.81 -8.49
N ALA A 100 4.58 17.64 -8.03
CA ALA A 100 5.32 17.46 -6.76
C ALA A 100 5.64 15.96 -6.52
N GLU A 101 6.91 15.60 -6.36
CA GLU A 101 7.29 14.31 -5.77
C GLU A 101 7.56 14.52 -4.27
N ARG A 102 6.95 13.71 -3.39
CA ARG A 102 7.30 13.62 -1.97
C ARG A 102 7.74 12.19 -1.68
N THR A 103 8.99 12.01 -1.30
CA THR A 103 9.53 10.71 -0.90
C THR A 103 9.46 10.60 0.63
N PHE A 104 8.80 9.56 1.13
CA PHE A 104 8.83 9.18 2.54
C PHE A 104 9.92 8.11 2.71
N GLU A 105 11.10 8.51 3.17
CA GLU A 105 12.15 7.58 3.60
C GLU A 105 12.22 7.62 5.13
N GLN A 106 11.72 6.58 5.79
CA GLN A 106 11.94 6.39 7.22
C GLN A 106 13.26 5.64 7.41
N ASN A 107 14.30 6.38 7.79
CA ASN A 107 15.56 5.82 8.25
C ASN A 107 15.49 5.65 9.77
N ASP A 108 15.17 4.45 10.22
CA ASP A 108 15.42 4.04 11.61
C ASP A 108 16.91 3.70 11.76
N TYR A 109 17.68 4.60 12.36
CA TYR A 109 18.98 4.30 12.92
C TYR A 109 18.90 4.43 14.44
N ASP A 110 19.26 3.32 15.10
CA ASP A 110 19.39 3.04 16.54
C ASP A 110 20.03 4.16 17.37
#